data_AF-A0A5N4CXM2-F1
#
_entry.id   AF-A0A5N4CXM2-F1
#
_cell.length_a   1.000
_cell.length_b   1.000
_cell.length_c   1.000
_cell.angle_alpha   90.00
_cell.angle_beta   90.00
_cell.angle_gamma   90.00
#
_symmetry.space_group_name_H-M   'P 1'
#
loop_
_entity.id
_entity.type
_entity.pdbx_description
1 polymer ?
#
loop_
_entity_poly.entity_id
_entity_poly.type
_entity_poly.pdbx_seq_one_letter_code
_entity_poly.pdbx_strand_id
1 'polypeptide(L)'
;MPCCLYRWIPTCAQLFVSRKEHWVCFAPKSEYDSSCNIEEYFASVASFMSLQLRELVIKSLEDLVSFFMIHKDGNDFEEPYQEMEFFIPQLIMMKLEVSDPIIVFKPSFDDCWELIHNSFLEIIKNSKGIPKEGNEREVPVVWKDGVGAWGQIKYVPLKFSFTTMDQQYLNVYKKYDDLLDNTAEQNITAFLKENHGIDDFMTRINSIKKRRNEIASMHITVPLAMFCLDTMTLNYDLCERAQNLKDRLIQFQVDVNRDTNTSICNQYSIIADKVSEIPANTRELVSLIEFLKKSSDVTVFKLRRQLRDAVERLEFLMDYADLPQEDIKLNSTLFLWPDQIEDILENSRNLLLSKRDQAEMDLIKRCSEFEAKLEGYNKELEGFRKREVMTTEEMKNNVEKLNELSKNLDQALVEFELINKEEDLLEKEKSTFPLLQTVLTNKVPYEQLWVTAYEFSIKSEEWMNGPLFLLNAEEIAEEIGNMWRTVYKLTKTLTDMPAPRRLAENVKSKIDKFKQHIPILSISCNPGMKDRHWQQVPVTAHPPTSPAQPSAALILVVLWKAGIINRPSFLSLKGEST
;
A
#
# COMPACT_ATOMS: atom_id res chain seq x y z
N MET A 1 -47.84 -20.48 61.25
CA MET A 1 -49.06 -19.67 61.48
C MET A 1 -50.39 -20.30 61.05
N PRO A 2 -50.52 -20.95 59.87
CA PRO A 2 -51.79 -21.56 59.45
C PRO A 2 -52.34 -22.55 60.49
N CYS A 3 -51.46 -23.35 61.12
CA CYS A 3 -51.86 -24.29 62.16
C CYS A 3 -52.52 -23.62 63.40
N CYS A 4 -52.14 -22.39 63.75
CA CYS A 4 -52.73 -21.70 64.90
C CYS A 4 -54.19 -21.31 64.62
N LEU A 5 -54.44 -20.74 63.44
CA LEU A 5 -55.78 -20.28 63.04
C LEU A 5 -56.72 -21.46 62.74
N TYR A 6 -56.22 -22.50 62.06
CA TYR A 6 -57.08 -23.59 61.57
C TYR A 6 -57.21 -24.79 62.53
N ARG A 7 -56.31 -24.94 63.50
CA ARG A 7 -56.36 -26.06 64.46
C ARG A 7 -56.41 -25.60 65.91
N TRP A 8 -55.53 -24.70 66.32
CA TRP A 8 -55.43 -24.32 67.73
C TRP A 8 -56.66 -23.55 68.22
N ILE A 9 -57.09 -22.49 67.51
CA ILE A 9 -58.30 -21.72 67.89
C ILE A 9 -59.56 -22.59 67.94
N PRO A 10 -59.89 -23.40 66.91
CA PRO A 10 -61.04 -24.31 66.98
C PRO A 10 -60.95 -25.33 68.13
N THR A 11 -59.74 -25.83 68.44
CA THR A 11 -59.53 -26.76 69.55
C THR A 11 -59.77 -26.06 70.90
N CYS A 12 -59.28 -24.82 71.07
CA CYS A 12 -59.58 -23.99 72.24
C CYS A 12 -61.09 -23.75 72.39
N ALA A 13 -61.77 -23.38 71.31
CA ALA A 13 -63.23 -23.21 71.30
C ALA A 13 -63.96 -24.51 71.70
N GLN A 14 -63.53 -25.66 71.17
CA GLN A 14 -64.10 -26.96 71.54
C GLN A 14 -63.87 -27.31 73.01
N LEU A 15 -62.73 -26.91 73.61
CA LEU A 15 -62.48 -27.07 75.04
C LEU A 15 -63.46 -26.27 75.90
N PHE A 16 -63.82 -25.05 75.49
CA PHE A 16 -64.85 -24.27 76.19
C PHE A 16 -66.24 -24.88 76.08
N VAL A 17 -66.59 -25.42 74.91
CA VAL A 17 -67.88 -26.10 74.70
C VAL A 17 -67.96 -27.39 75.53
N SER A 18 -66.89 -28.19 75.53
CA SER A 18 -66.85 -29.50 76.21
C SER A 18 -66.73 -29.40 77.73
N ARG A 19 -66.20 -28.29 78.26
CA ARG A 19 -66.05 -28.05 79.71
C ARG A 19 -67.05 -27.03 80.26
N LYS A 20 -68.23 -26.93 79.64
CA LYS A 20 -69.26 -25.93 79.99
C LYS A 20 -69.61 -25.91 81.47
N GLU A 21 -69.66 -27.08 82.10
CA GLU A 21 -69.97 -27.23 83.52
C GLU A 21 -69.01 -26.48 84.46
N HIS A 22 -67.79 -26.18 84.00
CA HIS A 22 -66.77 -25.51 84.81
C HIS A 22 -66.87 -23.98 84.81
N TRP A 23 -67.60 -23.38 83.85
CA TRP A 23 -67.69 -21.92 83.72
C TRP A 23 -69.13 -21.40 83.66
N VAL A 24 -70.12 -22.26 83.38
CA VAL A 24 -71.54 -21.85 83.32
C VAL A 24 -72.05 -21.30 84.66
N CYS A 25 -71.41 -21.64 85.77
CA CYS A 25 -71.73 -21.09 87.09
C CYS A 25 -71.46 -19.58 87.22
N PHE A 26 -70.63 -19.01 86.34
CA PHE A 26 -70.33 -17.57 86.29
C PHE A 26 -71.32 -16.80 85.38
N ALA A 27 -72.14 -17.48 84.58
CA ALA A 27 -73.11 -16.85 83.69
C ALA A 27 -74.30 -16.25 84.46
N PRO A 28 -74.82 -15.07 84.05
CA PRO A 28 -76.01 -14.48 84.65
C PRO A 28 -77.23 -15.41 84.48
N LYS A 29 -78.03 -15.56 85.53
CA LYS A 29 -79.18 -16.48 85.55
C LYS A 29 -80.50 -15.76 85.26
N SER A 30 -80.50 -14.43 85.31
CA SER A 30 -81.62 -13.52 85.05
C SER A 30 -81.15 -12.28 84.27
N GLU A 31 -82.05 -11.60 83.57
CA GLU A 31 -81.74 -10.37 82.79
C GLU A 31 -81.26 -9.18 83.65
N TYR A 32 -81.42 -9.26 84.98
CA TYR A 32 -80.95 -8.26 85.94
C TYR A 32 -79.60 -8.60 86.60
N ASP A 33 -79.04 -9.78 86.34
CA ASP A 33 -77.76 -10.21 86.91
C ASP A 33 -76.58 -9.63 86.13
N SER A 34 -75.51 -9.24 86.84
CA SER A 34 -74.30 -8.72 86.21
C SER A 34 -73.54 -9.83 85.47
N SER A 35 -73.13 -9.55 84.23
CA SER A 35 -72.23 -10.38 83.43
C SER A 35 -70.76 -10.29 83.87
N CYS A 36 -70.43 -9.48 84.88
CA CYS A 36 -69.05 -9.19 85.28
C CYS A 36 -68.23 -10.46 85.55
N ASN A 37 -68.77 -11.44 86.29
CA ASN A 37 -68.02 -12.65 86.65
C ASN A 37 -67.67 -13.54 85.44
N ILE A 38 -68.58 -13.67 84.47
CA ILE A 38 -68.31 -14.45 83.24
C ILE A 38 -67.39 -13.68 82.30
N GLU A 39 -67.53 -12.35 82.23
CA GLU A 39 -66.63 -11.47 81.49
C GLU A 39 -65.21 -11.52 82.07
N GLU A 40 -65.04 -11.46 83.39
CA GLU A 40 -63.74 -11.58 84.08
C GLU A 40 -63.12 -12.97 83.91
N TYR A 41 -63.94 -14.04 83.93
CA TYR A 41 -63.49 -15.39 83.63
C TYR A 41 -62.94 -15.48 82.20
N PHE A 42 -63.70 -15.06 81.20
CA PHE A 42 -63.24 -15.09 79.81
C PHE A 42 -62.10 -14.10 79.54
N ALA A 43 -62.04 -12.96 80.23
CA ALA A 43 -60.90 -12.04 80.18
C ALA A 43 -59.61 -12.68 80.73
N SER A 44 -59.73 -13.48 81.80
CA SER A 44 -58.61 -14.26 82.35
C SER A 44 -58.15 -15.34 81.39
N VAL A 45 -59.08 -16.05 80.73
CA VAL A 45 -58.70 -17.07 79.74
C VAL A 45 -58.13 -16.44 78.46
N ALA A 46 -58.71 -15.35 77.97
CA ALA A 46 -58.15 -14.57 76.84
C ALA A 46 -56.74 -14.07 77.15
N SER A 47 -56.48 -13.65 78.39
CA SER A 47 -55.13 -13.29 78.85
C SER A 47 -54.17 -14.48 78.82
N PHE A 48 -54.59 -15.64 79.33
CA PHE A 48 -53.79 -16.87 79.29
C PHE A 48 -53.50 -17.33 77.86
N MET A 49 -54.51 -17.36 76.98
CA MET A 49 -54.37 -17.66 75.56
C MET A 49 -53.42 -16.68 74.87
N SER A 50 -53.51 -15.38 75.19
CA SER A 50 -52.56 -14.38 74.67
C SER A 50 -51.12 -14.63 75.13
N LEU A 51 -50.89 -15.13 76.35
CA LEU A 51 -49.55 -15.47 76.82
C LEU A 51 -48.98 -16.68 76.07
N GLN A 52 -49.80 -17.73 75.89
CA GLN A 52 -49.40 -18.93 75.13
C GLN A 52 -49.05 -18.61 73.68
N LEU A 53 -49.80 -17.72 73.04
CA LEU A 53 -49.51 -17.26 71.67
C LEU A 53 -48.21 -16.45 71.59
N ARG A 54 -47.91 -15.61 72.59
CA ARG A 54 -46.64 -14.88 72.66
C ARG A 54 -45.46 -15.83 72.88
N GLU A 55 -45.62 -16.80 73.78
CA GLU A 55 -44.61 -17.82 74.04
C GLU A 55 -44.30 -18.65 72.78
N LEU A 56 -45.32 -18.99 71.99
CA LEU A 56 -45.16 -19.69 70.72
C LEU A 56 -44.33 -18.87 69.70
N VAL A 57 -44.57 -17.55 69.62
CA VAL A 57 -43.80 -16.65 68.75
C VAL A 57 -42.34 -16.57 69.21
N ILE A 58 -42.10 -16.49 70.52
CA ILE A 58 -40.74 -16.49 71.10
C ILE A 58 -40.03 -17.80 70.77
N LYS A 59 -40.66 -18.96 71.00
CA LYS A 59 -40.09 -20.27 70.65
C LYS A 59 -39.78 -20.38 69.15
N SER A 60 -40.65 -19.85 68.30
CA SER A 60 -40.41 -19.83 66.83
C SER A 60 -39.18 -19.00 66.46
N LEU A 61 -38.92 -17.89 67.16
CA LEU A 61 -37.72 -17.08 66.97
C LEU A 61 -36.48 -17.79 67.52
N GLU A 62 -36.57 -18.42 68.69
CA GLU A 62 -35.48 -19.21 69.31
C GLU A 62 -35.09 -20.42 68.44
N ASP A 63 -36.07 -21.09 67.84
CA ASP A 63 -35.86 -22.19 66.90
C ASP A 63 -35.13 -21.70 65.64
N LEU A 64 -35.52 -20.54 65.10
CA LEU A 64 -34.84 -19.93 63.95
C LEU A 64 -33.40 -19.49 64.29
N VAL A 65 -33.17 -18.95 65.48
CA VAL A 65 -31.79 -18.67 65.96
C VAL A 65 -30.99 -19.97 66.05
N SER A 66 -31.56 -21.01 66.64
CA SER A 66 -30.90 -22.32 66.80
C SER A 66 -30.54 -22.95 65.47
N PHE A 67 -31.40 -22.79 64.45
CA PHE A 67 -31.15 -23.22 63.08
C PHE A 67 -29.90 -22.59 62.49
N PHE A 68 -29.75 -21.26 62.58
CA PHE A 68 -28.53 -20.60 62.09
C PHE A 68 -27.30 -20.94 62.93
N MET A 69 -27.46 -21.11 64.25
CA MET A 69 -26.35 -21.43 65.18
C MET A 69 -25.64 -22.75 64.91
N ILE A 70 -26.17 -23.59 64.01
CA ILE A 70 -25.45 -24.76 63.48
C ILE A 70 -24.15 -24.32 62.78
N HIS A 71 -24.12 -23.11 62.21
CA HIS A 71 -22.97 -22.54 61.49
C HIS A 71 -22.15 -21.54 62.35
N LYS A 72 -22.27 -21.60 63.69
CA LYS A 72 -21.62 -20.66 64.62
C LYS A 72 -20.09 -20.64 64.53
N ASP A 73 -19.48 -21.72 64.03
CA ASP A 73 -18.03 -21.87 63.94
C ASP A 73 -17.46 -21.11 62.72
N GLY A 74 -18.34 -20.59 61.86
CA GLY A 74 -17.98 -19.67 60.78
C GLY A 74 -17.33 -20.35 59.58
N ASN A 75 -16.74 -19.52 58.72
CA ASN A 75 -16.14 -19.91 57.45
C ASN A 75 -14.60 -20.00 57.52
N ASP A 76 -14.03 -20.02 58.72
CA ASP A 76 -12.58 -20.01 58.93
C ASP A 76 -11.98 -21.38 58.54
N PHE A 77 -10.90 -21.36 57.77
CA PHE A 77 -10.16 -22.55 57.37
C PHE A 77 -8.66 -22.24 57.22
N GLU A 78 -7.82 -23.25 57.39
CA GLU A 78 -6.39 -23.11 57.11
C GLU A 78 -6.13 -23.21 55.60
N GLU A 79 -5.31 -22.32 55.04
CA GLU A 79 -4.92 -22.45 53.63
C GLU A 79 -3.97 -23.65 53.44
N PRO A 80 -4.20 -24.55 52.44
CA PRO A 80 -5.21 -24.48 51.39
C PRO A 80 -6.58 -25.03 51.83
N TYR A 81 -7.65 -24.45 51.25
CA TYR A 81 -9.03 -24.88 51.45
C TYR A 81 -9.21 -26.40 51.33
N GLN A 82 -9.90 -26.99 52.32
CA GLN A 82 -10.24 -28.41 52.34
C GLN A 82 -11.76 -28.60 52.44
N GLU A 83 -12.36 -29.19 51.41
CA GLU A 83 -13.81 -29.40 51.32
C GLU A 83 -14.37 -30.22 52.49
N MET A 84 -13.59 -31.18 52.99
CA MET A 84 -13.99 -32.07 54.08
C MET A 84 -14.18 -31.37 55.43
N GLU A 85 -13.76 -30.11 55.56
CA GLU A 85 -13.96 -29.29 56.77
C GLU A 85 -15.41 -28.77 56.89
N PHE A 86 -16.19 -28.78 55.80
CA PHE A 86 -17.53 -28.19 55.74
C PHE A 86 -18.62 -29.20 55.36
N PHE A 87 -18.83 -30.21 56.23
CA PHE A 87 -19.82 -31.29 56.04
C PHE A 87 -21.27 -30.91 56.45
N ILE A 88 -21.49 -29.70 56.95
CA ILE A 88 -22.81 -29.19 57.33
C ILE A 88 -23.49 -28.60 56.09
N PRO A 89 -24.76 -28.94 55.77
CA PRO A 89 -25.45 -28.39 54.60
C PRO A 89 -25.49 -26.86 54.57
N GLN A 90 -25.08 -26.27 53.44
CA GLN A 90 -25.10 -24.83 53.24
C GLN A 90 -26.53 -24.31 53.03
N LEU A 91 -26.79 -23.07 53.46
CA LEU A 91 -28.12 -22.45 53.42
C LEU A 91 -28.26 -21.44 52.28
N ILE A 92 -27.19 -20.70 51.96
CA ILE A 92 -27.22 -19.59 51.01
C ILE A 92 -26.20 -19.85 49.90
N MET A 93 -26.61 -19.80 48.64
CA MET A 93 -25.71 -19.82 47.50
C MET A 93 -25.26 -18.39 47.18
N MET A 94 -23.96 -18.19 47.01
CA MET A 94 -23.37 -16.93 46.56
C MET A 94 -22.55 -17.19 45.31
N LYS A 95 -22.62 -16.30 44.32
CA LYS A 95 -21.82 -16.39 43.10
C LYS A 95 -20.60 -15.50 43.20
N LEU A 96 -19.47 -15.99 42.72
CA LEU A 96 -18.33 -15.13 42.41
C LEU A 96 -18.45 -14.65 40.96
N GLU A 97 -18.41 -13.35 40.79
CA GLU A 97 -18.46 -12.70 39.48
C GLU A 97 -17.35 -11.67 39.35
N VAL A 98 -16.89 -11.43 38.13
CA VAL A 98 -15.96 -10.35 37.82
C VAL A 98 -16.73 -9.03 37.71
N SER A 99 -16.34 -8.06 38.51
CA SER A 99 -16.69 -6.66 38.35
C SER A 99 -15.40 -5.90 38.13
N ASP A 100 -14.95 -5.82 36.87
CA ASP A 100 -13.59 -5.42 36.50
C ASP A 100 -13.09 -4.18 37.29
N PRO A 101 -11.89 -4.24 37.90
CA PRO A 101 -10.91 -5.34 37.89
C PRO A 101 -11.00 -6.29 39.10
N ILE A 102 -12.11 -6.29 39.86
CA ILE A 102 -12.22 -7.02 41.13
C ILE A 102 -13.21 -8.19 41.06
N ILE A 103 -13.00 -9.19 41.89
CA ILE A 103 -13.96 -10.28 42.10
C ILE A 103 -14.95 -9.86 43.19
N VAL A 104 -16.24 -10.00 42.93
CA VAL A 104 -17.32 -9.64 43.86
C VAL A 104 -18.23 -10.82 44.14
N PHE A 105 -18.83 -10.80 45.33
CA PHE A 105 -19.84 -11.76 45.75
C PHE A 105 -21.23 -11.27 45.34
N LYS A 106 -22.05 -12.13 44.73
CA LYS A 106 -23.44 -11.85 44.39
C LYS A 106 -24.38 -12.99 44.82
N PRO A 107 -25.39 -12.73 45.67
CA PRO A 107 -25.63 -11.50 46.42
C PRO A 107 -24.44 -11.12 47.33
N SER A 108 -24.32 -9.85 47.71
CA SER A 108 -23.29 -9.42 48.66
C SER A 108 -23.57 -10.01 50.05
N PHE A 109 -22.58 -9.96 50.94
CA PHE A 109 -22.80 -10.39 52.33
C PHE A 109 -23.87 -9.57 53.03
N ASP A 110 -23.96 -8.28 52.75
CA ASP A 110 -25.00 -7.40 53.30
C ASP A 110 -26.39 -7.80 52.80
N ASP A 111 -26.52 -8.13 51.51
CA ASP A 111 -27.78 -8.62 50.93
C ASP A 111 -28.19 -9.96 51.57
N CYS A 112 -27.23 -10.87 51.79
CA CYS A 112 -27.48 -12.14 52.48
C CYS A 112 -27.91 -11.90 53.93
N TRP A 113 -27.28 -10.94 54.60
CA TRP A 113 -27.63 -10.57 55.96
C TRP A 113 -29.02 -9.95 56.06
N GLU A 114 -29.37 -9.10 55.09
CA GLU A 114 -30.70 -8.53 54.98
C GLU A 114 -31.75 -9.62 54.79
N LEU A 115 -31.48 -10.64 53.96
CA LEU A 115 -32.36 -11.80 53.79
C LEU A 115 -32.59 -12.54 55.12
N ILE A 116 -31.52 -12.82 55.87
CA ILE A 116 -31.59 -13.47 57.19
C ILE A 116 -32.41 -12.61 58.15
N HIS A 117 -32.09 -11.32 58.25
CA HIS A 117 -32.80 -10.38 59.12
C HIS A 117 -34.29 -10.27 58.76
N ASN A 118 -34.62 -10.22 57.47
CA ASN A 118 -36.00 -10.18 56.98
C ASN A 118 -36.78 -11.44 57.35
N SER A 119 -36.14 -12.60 57.46
CA SER A 119 -36.80 -13.83 57.93
C SER A 119 -37.31 -13.72 59.39
N PHE A 120 -36.52 -13.10 60.29
CA PHE A 120 -36.95 -12.81 61.66
C PHE A 120 -38.06 -11.76 61.70
N LEU A 121 -37.94 -10.70 60.89
CA LEU A 121 -38.96 -9.66 60.79
C LEU A 121 -40.30 -10.21 60.28
N GLU A 122 -40.27 -11.17 59.36
CA GLU A 122 -41.48 -11.78 58.81
C GLU A 122 -42.23 -12.59 59.88
N ILE A 123 -41.53 -13.30 60.78
CA ILE A 123 -42.14 -13.96 61.94
C ILE A 123 -42.83 -12.92 62.83
N ILE A 124 -42.14 -11.82 63.15
CA ILE A 124 -42.68 -10.75 64.00
C ILE A 124 -43.88 -10.08 63.33
N LYS A 125 -43.78 -9.77 62.04
CA LYS A 125 -44.83 -9.09 61.27
C LYS A 125 -46.09 -9.93 61.25
N ASN A 126 -45.98 -11.22 60.93
CA ASN A 126 -47.14 -12.09 60.92
C ASN A 126 -47.69 -12.36 62.33
N SER A 127 -46.89 -12.23 63.39
CA SER A 127 -47.39 -12.35 64.77
C SER A 127 -48.40 -11.27 65.15
N LYS A 128 -48.37 -10.11 64.48
CA LYS A 128 -49.34 -9.03 64.66
C LYS A 128 -50.74 -9.37 64.14
N GLY A 129 -50.85 -10.32 63.21
CA GLY A 129 -52.12 -10.77 62.62
C GLY A 129 -52.86 -11.85 63.42
N ILE A 130 -52.35 -12.23 64.61
CA ILE A 130 -53.02 -13.22 65.46
C ILE A 130 -54.21 -12.55 66.17
N PRO A 131 -55.46 -13.00 65.94
CA PRO A 131 -56.65 -12.38 66.52
C PRO A 131 -56.67 -12.53 68.04
N LYS A 132 -57.13 -11.49 68.74
CA LYS A 132 -57.51 -11.57 70.16
C LYS A 132 -59.02 -11.80 70.26
N GLU A 133 -59.46 -12.76 71.06
CA GLU A 133 -60.88 -12.87 71.40
C GLU A 133 -61.23 -11.78 72.43
N GLY A 134 -62.18 -10.89 72.06
CA GLY A 134 -62.79 -9.91 72.97
C GLY A 134 -62.31 -8.45 72.84
N ASN A 135 -62.48 -7.82 71.67
CA ASN A 135 -62.91 -6.42 71.46
C ASN A 135 -62.55 -5.91 70.05
N GLU A 136 -63.52 -5.29 69.37
CA GLU A 136 -63.42 -4.64 68.04
C GLU A 136 -62.57 -3.34 68.03
N ARG A 137 -61.50 -3.24 68.83
CA ARG A 137 -60.55 -2.13 68.70
C ARG A 137 -59.17 -2.69 68.44
N GLU A 138 -58.72 -2.52 67.20
CA GLU A 138 -57.36 -2.74 66.72
C GLU A 138 -56.36 -1.93 67.56
N VAL A 139 -56.00 -2.44 68.72
CA VAL A 139 -54.77 -2.03 69.40
C VAL A 139 -53.77 -3.14 69.11
N PRO A 140 -52.67 -2.86 68.38
CA PRO A 140 -51.66 -3.86 68.09
C PRO A 140 -51.24 -4.55 69.39
N VAL A 141 -50.71 -5.77 69.29
CA VAL A 141 -49.90 -6.31 70.38
C VAL A 141 -48.74 -5.33 70.59
N VAL A 142 -48.94 -4.34 71.45
CA VAL A 142 -47.87 -3.49 71.92
C VAL A 142 -47.07 -4.40 72.81
N TRP A 143 -45.99 -4.95 72.24
CA TRP A 143 -44.84 -5.40 72.98
C TRP A 143 -44.34 -4.20 73.80
N LYS A 144 -44.91 -3.95 74.98
CA LYS A 144 -44.44 -2.86 75.84
C LYS A 144 -43.07 -3.17 76.44
N ASP A 145 -42.69 -4.45 76.45
CA ASP A 145 -41.34 -4.91 76.81
C ASP A 145 -40.84 -5.90 75.75
N GLY A 146 -40.36 -5.36 74.62
CA GLY A 146 -39.65 -6.12 73.59
C GLY A 146 -38.26 -6.61 74.01
N VAL A 147 -37.88 -6.52 75.29
CA VAL A 147 -36.47 -6.65 75.70
C VAL A 147 -35.92 -8.07 75.54
N GLY A 148 -36.72 -9.12 75.72
CA GLY A 148 -36.26 -10.51 75.62
C GLY A 148 -36.06 -10.98 74.17
N ALA A 149 -37.11 -10.93 73.36
CA ALA A 149 -37.06 -11.41 71.97
C ALA A 149 -36.23 -10.49 71.05
N TRP A 150 -36.36 -9.16 71.19
CA TRP A 150 -35.50 -8.24 70.43
C TRP A 150 -34.07 -8.21 70.94
N GLY A 151 -33.85 -8.51 72.23
CA GLY A 151 -32.52 -8.77 72.77
C GLY A 151 -31.86 -9.91 72.03
N GLN A 152 -32.49 -11.09 71.99
CA GLN A 152 -31.96 -12.25 71.27
C GLN A 152 -31.74 -11.97 69.77
N ILE A 153 -32.68 -11.31 69.09
CA ILE A 153 -32.56 -10.95 67.66
C ILE A 153 -31.41 -9.95 67.42
N LYS A 154 -31.16 -8.99 68.33
CA LYS A 154 -30.01 -8.08 68.23
C LYS A 154 -28.67 -8.79 68.45
N TYR A 155 -28.65 -9.91 69.20
CA TYR A 155 -27.43 -10.70 69.42
C TYR A 155 -27.10 -11.68 68.30
N VAL A 156 -28.06 -12.01 67.42
CA VAL A 156 -27.82 -12.85 66.23
C VAL A 156 -26.78 -12.19 65.30
N PRO A 157 -26.93 -10.91 64.87
CA PRO A 157 -25.90 -10.21 64.10
C PRO A 157 -24.54 -10.13 64.79
N LEU A 158 -24.52 -9.93 66.11
CA LEU A 158 -23.29 -9.79 66.90
C LEU A 158 -22.55 -11.12 67.14
N LYS A 159 -23.22 -12.27 66.97
CA LYS A 159 -22.58 -13.60 66.99
C LYS A 159 -22.19 -14.08 65.60
N PHE A 160 -22.88 -13.62 64.56
CA PHE A 160 -22.57 -13.88 63.16
C PHE A 160 -21.67 -12.83 62.52
N SER A 161 -21.07 -11.92 63.29
CA SER A 161 -20.11 -10.94 62.79
C SER A 161 -18.81 -11.64 62.37
N PHE A 162 -18.87 -12.35 61.25
CA PHE A 162 -17.78 -12.96 60.49
C PHE A 162 -17.39 -12.11 59.28
N THR A 163 -17.87 -10.85 59.21
CA THR A 163 -17.69 -9.93 58.08
C THR A 163 -16.25 -9.60 57.70
N THR A 164 -15.25 -10.02 58.50
CA THR A 164 -13.84 -9.75 58.24
C THR A 164 -13.07 -10.88 57.55
N MET A 165 -13.60 -12.11 57.44
CA MET A 165 -12.81 -13.27 56.96
C MET A 165 -13.30 -13.89 55.64
N ASP A 166 -14.40 -13.38 55.09
CA ASP A 166 -15.05 -13.94 53.91
C ASP A 166 -14.29 -13.74 52.57
N GLN A 167 -13.20 -12.96 52.58
CA GLN A 167 -12.33 -12.76 51.40
C GLN A 167 -11.17 -13.76 51.30
N GLN A 168 -10.96 -14.62 52.30
CA GLN A 168 -9.79 -15.52 52.32
C GLN A 168 -9.78 -16.46 51.10
N TYR A 169 -10.94 -16.96 50.67
CA TYR A 169 -11.01 -17.80 49.46
C TYR A 169 -10.64 -17.04 48.17
N LEU A 170 -10.81 -15.71 48.13
CA LEU A 170 -10.35 -14.90 46.98
C LEU A 170 -8.82 -14.93 46.83
N ASN A 171 -8.06 -15.26 47.88
CA ASN A 171 -6.60 -15.41 47.79
C ASN A 171 -6.18 -16.48 46.78
N VAL A 172 -7.01 -17.50 46.57
CA VAL A 172 -6.75 -18.57 45.58
C VAL A 172 -6.65 -17.99 44.15
N TYR A 173 -7.36 -16.88 43.89
CA TYR A 173 -7.40 -16.21 42.59
C TYR A 173 -6.36 -15.10 42.43
N LYS A 174 -5.68 -14.64 43.49
CA LYS A 174 -4.68 -13.54 43.42
C LYS A 174 -3.56 -13.78 42.42
N LYS A 175 -3.13 -15.04 42.25
CA LYS A 175 -2.15 -15.43 41.23
C LYS A 175 -2.62 -15.20 39.80
N TYR A 176 -3.89 -14.82 39.61
CA TYR A 176 -4.51 -14.55 38.33
C TYR A 176 -4.93 -13.10 38.11
N ASP A 177 -4.55 -12.18 39.01
CA ASP A 177 -4.92 -10.77 38.96
C ASP A 177 -4.52 -10.08 37.64
N ASP A 178 -3.43 -10.51 37.01
CA ASP A 178 -2.98 -9.96 35.72
C ASP A 178 -3.95 -10.23 34.55
N LEU A 179 -4.87 -11.19 34.69
CA LEU A 179 -5.98 -11.38 33.74
C LEU A 179 -7.15 -10.43 34.00
N LEU A 180 -7.28 -9.90 35.22
CA LEU A 180 -8.35 -9.00 35.62
C LEU A 180 -7.98 -7.53 35.37
N ASP A 181 -6.72 -7.16 35.60
CA ASP A 181 -6.24 -5.77 35.52
C ASP A 181 -5.69 -5.36 34.13
N ASN A 182 -5.82 -6.24 33.13
CA ASN A 182 -5.27 -6.11 31.77
C ASN A 182 -3.73 -6.15 31.64
N THR A 183 -2.98 -6.42 32.70
CA THR A 183 -1.51 -6.51 32.65
C THR A 183 -1.07 -7.63 31.69
N ALA A 184 -1.77 -8.77 31.68
CA ALA A 184 -1.45 -9.88 30.79
C ALA A 184 -1.60 -9.48 29.30
N GLU A 185 -2.65 -8.73 28.97
CA GLU A 185 -2.93 -8.24 27.61
C GLU A 185 -1.87 -7.24 27.14
N GLN A 186 -1.41 -6.37 28.04
CA GLN A 186 -0.31 -5.44 27.77
C GLN A 186 1.01 -6.18 27.55
N ASN A 187 1.29 -7.21 28.34
CA ASN A 187 2.48 -8.05 28.19
C ASN A 187 2.48 -8.79 26.84
N ILE A 188 1.33 -9.32 26.39
CA ILE A 188 1.20 -9.90 25.05
C ILE A 188 1.42 -8.83 23.97
N THR A 189 0.85 -7.64 24.15
CA THR A 189 1.04 -6.53 23.19
C THR A 189 2.51 -6.09 23.09
N ALA A 190 3.24 -6.07 24.20
CA ALA A 190 4.67 -5.76 24.22
C ALA A 190 5.48 -6.85 23.51
N PHE A 191 5.22 -8.12 23.82
CA PHE A 191 5.82 -9.27 23.15
C PHE A 191 5.62 -9.22 21.63
N LEU A 192 4.39 -8.95 21.17
CA LEU A 192 4.09 -8.89 19.73
C LEU A 192 4.76 -7.73 18.98
N LYS A 193 5.32 -6.72 19.68
CA LYS A 193 6.08 -5.61 19.06
C LYS A 193 7.55 -5.95 18.86
N GLU A 194 8.06 -6.95 19.56
CA GLU A 194 9.43 -7.39 19.48
C GLU A 194 9.58 -8.53 18.46
N ASN A 195 10.79 -8.75 17.97
CA ASN A 195 11.08 -9.85 17.05
C ASN A 195 11.40 -11.12 17.85
N HIS A 196 10.47 -12.08 17.84
CA HIS A 196 10.61 -13.36 18.51
C HIS A 196 10.61 -14.53 17.53
N GLY A 197 11.30 -15.61 17.92
CA GLY A 197 11.30 -16.86 17.16
C GLY A 197 10.04 -17.67 17.43
N ILE A 198 9.76 -18.66 16.57
CA ILE A 198 8.59 -19.55 16.72
C ILE A 198 8.61 -20.28 18.09
N ASP A 199 9.79 -20.68 18.56
CA ASP A 199 9.95 -21.36 19.85
C ASP A 199 9.49 -20.51 21.05
N ASP A 200 9.68 -19.19 20.97
CA ASP A 200 9.22 -18.25 22.00
C ASP A 200 7.69 -18.21 22.03
N PHE A 201 7.04 -18.19 20.86
CA PHE A 201 5.58 -18.28 20.73
C PHE A 201 5.05 -19.60 21.29
N MET A 202 5.67 -20.73 20.95
CA MET A 202 5.28 -22.04 21.49
C MET A 202 5.36 -22.06 23.02
N THR A 203 6.46 -21.55 23.59
CA THR A 203 6.68 -21.48 25.03
C THR A 203 5.58 -20.66 25.72
N ARG A 204 5.27 -19.47 25.17
CA ARG A 204 4.25 -18.57 25.72
C ARG A 204 2.84 -19.13 25.59
N ILE A 205 2.50 -19.73 24.45
CA ILE A 205 1.21 -20.40 24.23
C ILE A 205 1.04 -21.55 25.22
N ASN A 206 2.08 -22.37 25.41
CA ASN A 206 2.03 -23.50 26.34
C ASN A 206 1.91 -23.05 27.80
N SER A 207 2.56 -21.95 28.20
CA SER A 207 2.39 -21.39 29.55
C SER A 207 0.96 -20.89 29.78
N ILE A 208 0.35 -20.25 28.78
CA ILE A 208 -1.05 -19.79 28.85
C ILE A 208 -2.01 -20.99 28.90
N LYS A 209 -1.80 -22.02 28.05
CA LYS A 209 -2.58 -23.27 28.06
C LYS A 209 -2.52 -23.94 29.44
N LYS A 210 -1.34 -24.05 30.03
CA LYS A 210 -1.15 -24.62 31.38
C LYS A 210 -1.96 -23.84 32.41
N ARG A 211 -1.82 -22.52 32.42
CA ARG A 211 -2.54 -21.62 33.32
C ARG A 211 -4.07 -21.74 33.18
N ARG A 212 -4.58 -21.77 31.94
CA ARG A 212 -6.01 -21.99 31.67
C ARG A 212 -6.49 -23.33 32.22
N ASN A 213 -5.73 -24.40 32.03
CA ASN A 213 -6.09 -25.72 32.55
C ASN A 213 -6.05 -25.79 34.08
N GLU A 214 -5.15 -25.06 34.74
CA GLU A 214 -5.15 -24.90 36.20
C GLU A 214 -6.44 -24.23 36.69
N ILE A 215 -6.88 -23.15 36.02
CA ILE A 215 -8.14 -22.44 36.36
C ILE A 215 -9.35 -23.36 36.12
N ALA A 216 -9.38 -24.07 34.98
CA ALA A 216 -10.47 -24.99 34.65
C ALA A 216 -10.58 -26.19 35.62
N SER A 217 -9.50 -26.51 36.34
CA SER A 217 -9.47 -27.58 37.35
C SER A 217 -9.86 -27.10 38.75
N MET A 218 -10.16 -25.82 38.94
CA MET A 218 -10.58 -25.27 40.21
C MET A 218 -11.99 -25.74 40.58
N HIS A 219 -12.29 -25.75 41.88
CA HIS A 219 -13.63 -26.07 42.39
C HIS A 219 -14.68 -25.18 41.73
N ILE A 220 -15.79 -25.77 41.30
CA ILE A 220 -16.99 -25.12 40.74
C ILE A 220 -17.93 -24.63 41.86
N THR A 221 -18.00 -25.41 42.94
CA THR A 221 -18.77 -25.10 44.14
C THR A 221 -17.89 -25.25 45.36
N VAL A 222 -17.95 -24.29 46.28
CA VAL A 222 -17.09 -24.23 47.46
C VAL A 222 -17.97 -24.07 48.70
N PRO A 223 -18.20 -25.16 49.44
CA PRO A 223 -18.81 -25.13 50.77
C PRO A 223 -18.03 -24.25 51.76
N LEU A 224 -18.69 -23.24 52.36
CA LEU A 224 -18.17 -22.36 53.42
C LEU A 224 -19.24 -22.17 54.50
N ALA A 225 -19.27 -23.07 55.47
CA ALA A 225 -20.30 -23.20 56.52
C ALA A 225 -21.73 -22.88 56.06
N MET A 226 -22.21 -21.65 56.27
CA MET A 226 -23.58 -21.24 55.90
C MET A 226 -23.72 -20.95 54.39
N PHE A 227 -22.63 -20.59 53.73
CA PHE A 227 -22.58 -20.20 52.34
C PHE A 227 -22.04 -21.31 51.45
N CYS A 228 -22.53 -21.38 50.22
CA CYS A 228 -21.92 -22.17 49.14
C CYS A 228 -21.53 -21.21 48.03
N LEU A 229 -20.24 -21.09 47.73
CA LEU A 229 -19.79 -20.26 46.62
C LEU A 229 -19.91 -21.04 45.31
N ASP A 230 -20.65 -20.49 44.36
CA ASP A 230 -20.65 -20.86 42.95
C ASP A 230 -19.58 -20.01 42.24
N THR A 231 -18.51 -20.68 41.83
CA THR A 231 -17.35 -20.07 41.16
C THR A 231 -17.35 -20.35 39.66
N MET A 232 -18.38 -21.04 39.14
CA MET A 232 -18.42 -21.52 37.76
C MET A 232 -18.22 -20.40 36.76
N THR A 233 -18.98 -19.31 36.92
CA THR A 233 -18.93 -18.14 36.04
C THR A 233 -17.56 -17.46 36.07
N LEU A 234 -16.98 -17.30 37.26
CA LEU A 234 -15.65 -16.70 37.42
C LEU A 234 -14.55 -17.56 36.75
N ASN A 235 -14.56 -18.87 36.98
CA ASN A 235 -13.59 -19.78 36.38
C ASN A 235 -13.71 -19.78 34.86
N TYR A 236 -14.93 -19.76 34.34
CA TYR A 236 -15.19 -19.67 32.90
C TYR A 236 -14.65 -18.35 32.33
N ASP A 237 -14.95 -17.20 32.94
CA ASP A 237 -14.48 -15.89 32.50
C ASP A 237 -12.95 -15.81 32.46
N LEU A 238 -12.27 -16.25 33.52
CA LEU A 238 -10.81 -16.29 33.58
C LEU A 238 -10.20 -17.24 32.53
N CYS A 239 -10.85 -18.38 32.26
CA CYS A 239 -10.45 -19.29 31.20
C CYS A 239 -10.58 -18.64 29.82
N GLU A 240 -11.67 -17.94 29.55
CA GLU A 240 -11.89 -17.22 28.29
C GLU A 240 -10.88 -16.09 28.11
N ARG A 241 -10.57 -15.32 29.17
CA ARG A 241 -9.51 -14.30 29.13
C ARG A 241 -8.16 -14.91 28.76
N ALA A 242 -7.76 -16.01 29.41
CA ALA A 242 -6.52 -16.71 29.06
C ALA A 242 -6.55 -17.28 27.62
N GLN A 243 -7.70 -17.80 27.18
CA GLN A 243 -7.90 -18.31 25.83
C GLN A 243 -7.74 -17.19 24.79
N ASN A 244 -8.31 -16.01 25.02
CA ASN A 244 -8.16 -14.84 24.15
C ASN A 244 -6.70 -14.39 24.01
N LEU A 245 -5.90 -14.42 25.08
CA LEU A 245 -4.46 -14.13 25.00
C LEU A 245 -3.73 -15.10 24.05
N LYS A 246 -4.05 -16.39 24.18
CA LYS A 246 -3.48 -17.45 23.34
C LYS A 246 -3.89 -17.26 21.88
N ASP A 247 -5.16 -17.00 21.63
CA ASP A 247 -5.71 -16.84 20.29
C ASP A 247 -5.13 -15.59 19.60
N ARG A 248 -4.86 -14.52 20.36
CA ARG A 248 -4.19 -13.33 19.86
C ARG A 248 -2.75 -13.59 19.39
N LEU A 249 -2.00 -14.43 20.11
CA LEU A 249 -0.65 -14.86 19.67
C LEU A 249 -0.70 -15.70 18.39
N ILE A 250 -1.67 -16.62 18.30
CA ILE A 250 -1.85 -17.49 17.14
C ILE A 250 -2.27 -16.66 15.92
N GLN A 251 -3.24 -15.77 16.08
CA GLN A 251 -3.74 -14.90 15.02
C GLN A 251 -2.63 -14.00 14.45
N PHE A 252 -1.78 -13.44 15.32
CA PHE A 252 -0.62 -12.67 14.87
C PHE A 252 0.26 -13.48 13.91
N GLN A 253 0.55 -14.75 14.25
CA GLN A 253 1.40 -15.59 13.41
C GLN A 253 0.70 -16.04 12.12
N VAL A 254 -0.63 -16.21 12.14
CA VAL A 254 -1.44 -16.42 10.93
C VAL A 254 -1.29 -15.24 9.98
N ASP A 255 -1.42 -14.01 10.50
CA ASP A 255 -1.32 -12.80 9.68
C ASP A 255 0.10 -12.60 9.14
N VAL A 256 1.14 -12.79 9.97
CA VAL A 256 2.55 -12.75 9.53
C VAL A 256 2.81 -13.78 8.43
N ASN A 257 2.26 -15.00 8.55
CA ASN A 257 2.40 -16.03 7.53
C ASN A 257 1.71 -15.62 6.23
N ARG A 258 0.47 -15.11 6.29
CA ARG A 258 -0.29 -14.64 5.12
C ARG A 258 0.44 -13.54 4.37
N ASP A 259 0.91 -12.52 5.09
CA ASP A 259 1.60 -11.38 4.50
C ASP A 259 2.94 -11.78 3.89
N THR A 260 3.72 -12.59 4.61
CA THR A 260 5.04 -13.03 4.14
C THR A 260 4.90 -13.95 2.92
N ASN A 261 3.98 -14.90 2.95
CA ASN A 261 3.79 -15.86 1.86
C ASN A 261 3.23 -15.16 0.61
N THR A 262 2.31 -14.20 0.78
CA THR A 262 1.83 -13.35 -0.32
C THR A 262 2.96 -12.55 -0.94
N SER A 263 3.83 -11.95 -0.12
CA SER A 263 5.00 -11.20 -0.59
C SER A 263 5.99 -12.07 -1.37
N ILE A 264 6.25 -13.30 -0.92
CA ILE A 264 7.14 -14.24 -1.62
C ILE A 264 6.52 -14.68 -2.96
N CYS A 265 5.24 -15.05 -2.97
CA CYS A 265 4.51 -15.38 -4.21
C CYS A 265 4.58 -14.24 -5.22
N ASN A 266 4.34 -12.99 -4.78
CA ASN A 266 4.41 -11.82 -5.65
C ASN A 266 5.82 -11.60 -6.22
N GLN A 267 6.87 -11.83 -5.43
CA GLN A 267 8.25 -11.75 -5.92
C GLN A 267 8.53 -12.81 -7.01
N TYR A 268 8.04 -14.04 -6.83
CA TYR A 268 8.13 -15.05 -7.88
C TYR A 268 7.35 -14.65 -9.14
N SER A 269 6.11 -14.16 -9.00
CA SER A 269 5.32 -13.68 -10.14
C SER A 269 6.02 -12.58 -10.91
N ILE A 270 6.59 -11.58 -10.23
CA ILE A 270 7.31 -10.47 -10.88
C ILE A 270 8.50 -10.99 -11.70
N ILE A 271 9.23 -11.97 -11.17
CA ILE A 271 10.34 -12.60 -11.91
C ILE A 271 9.79 -13.33 -13.12
N ALA A 272 8.77 -14.18 -12.94
CA ALA A 272 8.15 -14.97 -13.98
C ALA A 272 7.61 -14.12 -15.13
N ASP A 273 6.88 -13.05 -14.81
CA ASP A 273 6.34 -12.11 -15.78
C ASP A 273 7.47 -11.43 -16.56
N LYS A 274 8.49 -10.94 -15.84
CA LYS A 274 9.59 -10.20 -16.47
C LYS A 274 10.41 -11.08 -17.40
N VAL A 275 10.79 -12.29 -16.98
CA VAL A 275 11.59 -13.20 -17.81
C VAL A 275 10.80 -13.77 -18.98
N SER A 276 9.47 -13.74 -18.93
CA SER A 276 8.61 -14.22 -20.02
C SER A 276 8.35 -13.15 -21.10
N GLU A 277 8.82 -11.92 -20.92
CA GLU A 277 8.71 -10.88 -21.92
C GLU A 277 9.51 -11.23 -23.19
N ILE A 278 8.98 -10.83 -24.35
CA ILE A 278 9.67 -10.99 -25.63
C ILE A 278 10.40 -9.67 -25.93
N PRO A 279 11.74 -9.66 -25.98
CA PRO A 279 12.48 -8.42 -26.23
C PRO A 279 12.22 -7.90 -27.65
N ALA A 280 11.95 -6.59 -27.78
CA ALA A 280 11.64 -5.96 -29.06
C ALA A 280 12.90 -5.55 -29.84
N ASN A 281 14.03 -5.38 -29.15
CA ASN A 281 15.30 -4.95 -29.72
C ASN A 281 16.48 -5.55 -28.95
N THR A 282 17.68 -5.45 -29.54
CA THR A 282 18.92 -6.02 -28.99
C THR A 282 19.28 -5.48 -27.61
N ARG A 283 18.95 -4.22 -27.30
CA ARG A 283 19.18 -3.64 -25.96
C ARG A 283 18.31 -4.30 -24.91
N GLU A 284 17.00 -4.44 -25.18
CA GLU A 284 16.07 -5.12 -24.29
C GLU A 284 16.45 -6.60 -24.12
N LEU A 285 16.87 -7.26 -25.20
CA LEU A 285 17.36 -8.64 -25.16
C LEU A 285 18.53 -8.80 -24.17
N VAL A 286 19.56 -7.96 -24.29
CA VAL A 286 20.74 -8.03 -23.42
C VAL A 286 20.37 -7.72 -21.97
N SER A 287 19.54 -6.70 -21.74
CA SER A 287 19.03 -6.37 -20.40
C SER A 287 18.24 -7.53 -19.79
N LEU A 288 17.44 -8.22 -20.59
CA LEU A 288 16.63 -9.34 -20.14
C LEU A 288 17.48 -10.59 -19.85
N ILE A 289 18.54 -10.84 -20.63
CA ILE A 289 19.53 -11.89 -20.37
C ILE A 289 20.24 -11.64 -19.03
N GLU A 290 20.66 -10.40 -18.77
CA GLU A 290 21.29 -10.03 -17.49
C GLU A 290 20.32 -10.21 -16.32
N PHE A 291 19.06 -9.78 -16.49
CA PHE A 291 18.02 -9.97 -15.48
C PHE A 291 17.73 -11.45 -15.21
N LEU A 292 17.64 -12.29 -16.25
CA LEU A 292 17.46 -13.74 -16.14
C LEU A 292 18.60 -14.36 -15.32
N LYS A 293 19.85 -14.02 -15.65
CA LYS A 293 21.03 -14.51 -14.95
C LYS A 293 21.02 -14.12 -13.47
N LYS A 294 20.79 -12.83 -13.17
CA LYS A 294 20.69 -12.34 -11.79
C LYS A 294 19.56 -13.01 -11.01
N SER A 295 18.41 -13.18 -11.66
CA SER A 295 17.24 -13.81 -11.04
C SER A 295 17.48 -15.27 -10.69
N SER A 296 18.10 -16.02 -11.61
CA SER A 296 18.47 -17.43 -11.42
C SER A 296 19.55 -17.60 -10.34
N ASP A 297 20.65 -16.84 -10.42
CA ASP A 297 21.84 -17.05 -9.58
C ASP A 297 21.70 -16.49 -8.15
N VAL A 298 20.85 -15.48 -7.95
CA VAL A 298 20.78 -14.75 -6.66
C VAL A 298 19.36 -14.70 -6.11
N THR A 299 18.41 -14.17 -6.89
CA THR A 299 17.09 -13.83 -6.36
C THR A 299 16.30 -15.09 -5.99
N VAL A 300 16.24 -16.08 -6.87
CA VAL A 300 15.50 -17.34 -6.61
C VAL A 300 16.12 -18.12 -5.46
N PHE A 301 17.45 -18.13 -5.32
CA PHE A 301 18.10 -18.76 -4.16
C PHE A 301 17.72 -18.09 -2.84
N LYS A 302 17.62 -16.76 -2.82
CA LYS A 302 17.14 -16.02 -1.64
C LYS A 302 15.69 -16.37 -1.31
N LEU A 303 14.81 -16.45 -2.30
CA LEU A 303 13.41 -16.84 -2.11
C LEU A 303 13.28 -18.28 -1.60
N ARG A 304 14.07 -19.22 -2.12
CA ARG A 304 14.14 -20.61 -1.62
C ARG A 304 14.60 -20.69 -0.16
N ARG A 305 15.40 -19.73 0.32
CA ARG A 305 15.76 -19.64 1.74
C ARG A 305 14.57 -19.16 2.58
N GLN A 306 13.88 -18.11 2.16
CA GLN A 306 12.68 -17.61 2.84
C GLN A 306 11.55 -18.65 2.87
N LEU A 307 11.51 -19.53 1.87
CA LEU A 307 10.58 -20.66 1.83
C LEU A 307 10.78 -21.64 3.00
N ARG A 308 12.03 -21.87 3.44
CA ARG A 308 12.30 -22.72 4.61
C ARG A 308 11.70 -22.12 5.88
N ASP A 309 11.88 -20.82 6.07
CA ASP A 309 11.27 -20.10 7.19
C ASP A 309 9.72 -20.17 7.12
N ALA A 310 9.14 -20.21 5.90
CA ALA A 310 7.70 -20.40 5.71
C ALA A 310 7.23 -21.83 6.06
N VAL A 311 8.04 -22.86 5.81
CA VAL A 311 7.75 -24.23 6.24
C VAL A 311 7.70 -24.32 7.76
N GLU A 312 8.71 -23.80 8.47
CA GLU A 312 8.75 -23.82 9.93
C GLU A 312 7.54 -23.09 10.55
N ARG A 313 7.15 -21.94 9.96
CA ARG A 313 5.93 -21.23 10.38
C ARG A 313 4.67 -22.05 10.14
N LEU A 314 4.56 -22.75 9.01
CA LEU A 314 3.38 -23.56 8.71
C LEU A 314 3.30 -24.77 9.64
N GLU A 315 4.41 -25.44 9.94
CA GLU A 315 4.47 -26.53 10.92
C GLU A 315 3.93 -26.09 12.27
N PHE A 316 4.38 -24.93 12.76
CA PHE A 316 3.78 -24.32 13.95
C PHE A 316 2.27 -24.07 13.78
N LEU A 317 1.83 -23.44 12.69
CA LEU A 317 0.41 -23.13 12.52
C LEU A 317 -0.48 -24.38 12.45
N MET A 318 0.01 -25.49 11.90
CA MET A 318 -0.76 -26.75 11.87
C MET A 318 -1.06 -27.30 13.27
N ASP A 319 -0.21 -27.03 14.26
CA ASP A 319 -0.40 -27.49 15.64
C ASP A 319 -1.34 -26.60 16.46
N TYR A 320 -1.54 -25.34 16.05
CA TYR A 320 -2.20 -24.32 16.88
C TYR A 320 -3.37 -23.59 16.23
N ALA A 321 -3.46 -23.53 14.90
CA ALA A 321 -4.41 -22.69 14.17
C ALA A 321 -5.30 -23.50 13.21
N ASP A 322 -6.56 -23.11 13.13
CA ASP A 322 -7.47 -23.54 12.06
C ASP A 322 -7.29 -22.64 10.83
N LEU A 323 -6.61 -23.15 9.80
CA LEU A 323 -6.33 -22.37 8.59
C LEU A 323 -7.52 -22.38 7.62
N PRO A 324 -8.01 -21.20 7.18
CA PRO A 324 -9.06 -21.13 6.16
C PRO A 324 -8.55 -21.63 4.81
N GLN A 325 -9.48 -22.02 3.94
CA GLN A 325 -9.14 -22.59 2.62
C GLN A 325 -8.26 -21.67 1.77
N GLU A 326 -8.41 -20.34 1.91
CA GLU A 326 -7.61 -19.35 1.21
C GLU A 326 -6.13 -19.42 1.61
N ASP A 327 -5.85 -19.52 2.91
CA ASP A 327 -4.48 -19.64 3.42
C ASP A 327 -3.86 -20.99 3.02
N ILE A 328 -4.63 -22.08 3.02
CA ILE A 328 -4.17 -23.38 2.52
C ILE A 328 -3.79 -23.31 1.04
N LYS A 329 -4.61 -22.65 0.22
CA LYS A 329 -4.30 -22.42 -1.20
C LYS A 329 -3.04 -21.57 -1.37
N LEU A 330 -2.90 -20.49 -0.59
CA LEU A 330 -1.71 -19.64 -0.63
C LEU A 330 -0.44 -20.42 -0.30
N ASN A 331 -0.46 -21.21 0.78
CA ASN A 331 0.66 -22.08 1.16
C ASN A 331 0.99 -23.09 0.05
N SER A 332 -0.03 -23.73 -0.52
CA SER A 332 0.14 -24.68 -1.63
C SER A 332 0.80 -24.04 -2.84
N THR A 333 0.32 -22.86 -3.27
CA THR A 333 0.91 -22.10 -4.37
C THR A 333 2.36 -21.72 -4.06
N LEU A 334 2.64 -21.25 -2.84
CA LEU A 334 3.98 -20.89 -2.39
C LEU A 334 4.96 -22.06 -2.54
N PHE A 335 4.58 -23.27 -2.14
CA PHE A 335 5.45 -24.44 -2.22
C PHE A 335 5.61 -25.02 -3.62
N LEU A 336 4.72 -24.68 -4.56
CA LEU A 336 4.83 -25.07 -5.97
C LEU A 336 5.71 -24.12 -6.79
N TRP A 337 5.86 -22.86 -6.36
CA TRP A 337 6.65 -21.85 -7.07
C TRP A 337 8.10 -22.26 -7.40
N PRO A 338 8.86 -22.95 -6.52
CA PRO A 338 10.24 -23.33 -6.82
C PRO A 338 10.43 -24.22 -8.05
N ASP A 339 9.46 -25.08 -8.34
CA ASP A 339 9.46 -25.95 -9.52
C ASP A 339 8.97 -25.16 -10.74
N GLN A 340 7.86 -24.43 -10.59
CA GLN A 340 7.29 -23.61 -11.67
C GLN A 340 8.27 -22.55 -12.19
N ILE A 341 8.99 -21.87 -11.30
CA ILE A 341 9.94 -20.84 -11.70
C ILE A 341 11.13 -21.43 -12.44
N GLU A 342 11.57 -22.65 -12.09
CA GLU A 342 12.70 -23.30 -12.78
C GLU A 342 12.33 -23.61 -14.24
N ASP A 343 11.13 -24.15 -14.46
CA ASP A 343 10.60 -24.40 -15.81
C ASP A 343 10.47 -23.11 -16.62
N ILE A 344 9.98 -22.02 -16.01
CA ILE A 344 9.85 -20.71 -16.66
C ILE A 344 11.23 -20.12 -17.01
N LEU A 345 12.19 -20.20 -16.09
CA LEU A 345 13.55 -19.71 -16.32
C LEU A 345 14.24 -20.49 -17.44
N GLU A 346 14.07 -21.80 -17.49
CA GLU A 346 14.66 -22.64 -18.54
C GLU A 346 14.03 -22.37 -19.91
N ASN A 347 12.70 -22.24 -19.98
CA ASN A 347 12.01 -21.86 -21.21
C ASN A 347 12.45 -20.47 -21.71
N SER A 348 12.55 -19.51 -20.80
CA SER A 348 13.04 -18.15 -21.11
C SER A 348 14.49 -18.18 -21.57
N ARG A 349 15.38 -18.95 -20.92
CA ARG A 349 16.77 -19.13 -21.34
C ARG A 349 16.87 -19.61 -22.79
N ASN A 350 16.11 -20.64 -23.14
CA ASN A 350 16.09 -21.19 -24.50
C ASN A 350 15.55 -20.18 -25.53
N LEU A 351 14.49 -19.45 -25.19
CA LEU A 351 13.95 -18.39 -26.04
C LEU A 351 14.97 -17.26 -26.27
N LEU A 352 15.61 -16.76 -25.22
CA LEU A 352 16.56 -15.65 -25.31
C LEU A 352 17.83 -16.05 -26.06
N LEU A 353 18.30 -17.30 -25.92
CA LEU A 353 19.40 -17.83 -26.74
C LEU A 353 19.04 -17.81 -28.22
N SER A 354 17.88 -18.36 -28.59
CA SER A 354 17.41 -18.34 -29.99
C SER A 354 17.23 -16.91 -30.53
N LYS A 355 16.72 -15.99 -29.72
CA LYS A 355 16.58 -14.57 -30.09
C LYS A 355 17.92 -13.87 -30.25
N ARG A 356 18.91 -14.22 -29.43
CA ARG A 356 20.28 -13.72 -29.57
C ARG A 356 20.91 -14.22 -30.87
N ASP A 357 20.79 -15.50 -31.18
CA ASP A 357 21.29 -16.06 -32.44
C ASP A 357 20.64 -15.34 -33.65
N GLN A 358 19.33 -15.09 -33.59
CA GLN A 358 18.62 -14.34 -34.62
C GLN A 358 19.13 -12.90 -34.75
N ALA A 359 19.31 -12.18 -33.63
CA ALA A 359 19.84 -10.81 -33.64
C ALA A 359 21.27 -10.76 -34.22
N GLU A 360 22.13 -11.74 -33.90
CA GLU A 360 23.46 -11.85 -34.48
C GLU A 360 23.42 -12.10 -36.00
N MET A 361 22.53 -12.99 -36.48
CA MET A 361 22.35 -13.21 -37.93
C MET A 361 21.82 -11.97 -38.64
N ASP A 362 20.84 -11.28 -38.06
CA ASP A 362 20.25 -10.07 -38.62
C ASP A 362 21.28 -8.94 -38.69
N LEU A 363 22.15 -8.81 -37.68
CA LEU A 363 23.26 -7.86 -37.68
C LEU A 363 24.29 -8.18 -38.78
N ILE A 364 24.68 -9.45 -38.95
CA ILE A 364 25.58 -9.87 -40.03
C ILE A 364 24.99 -9.50 -41.40
N LYS A 365 23.71 -9.80 -41.60
CA LYS A 365 22.99 -9.44 -42.83
C LYS A 365 22.96 -7.93 -43.03
N ARG A 366 22.65 -7.16 -41.99
CA ARG A 366 22.60 -5.69 -42.01
C ARG A 366 23.96 -5.08 -42.37
N CYS A 367 25.06 -5.61 -41.83
CA CYS A 367 26.41 -5.19 -42.21
C CYS A 367 26.71 -5.45 -43.69
N SER A 368 26.33 -6.62 -44.22
CA SER A 368 26.49 -6.94 -45.64
C SER A 368 25.65 -6.04 -46.55
N GLU A 369 24.40 -5.77 -46.18
CA GLU A 369 23.51 -4.85 -46.91
C GLU A 369 24.02 -3.41 -46.86
N PHE A 370 24.56 -2.99 -45.71
CA PHE A 370 25.18 -1.68 -45.54
C PHE A 370 26.41 -1.53 -46.44
N GLU A 371 27.29 -2.54 -46.48
CA GLU A 371 28.45 -2.55 -47.37
C GLU A 371 28.04 -2.49 -48.86
N ALA A 372 27.03 -3.26 -49.26
CA ALA A 372 26.49 -3.21 -50.62
C ALA A 372 25.89 -1.83 -50.97
N LYS A 373 25.26 -1.16 -49.99
CA LYS A 373 24.72 0.19 -50.13
C LYS A 373 25.84 1.22 -50.30
N LEU A 374 26.94 1.10 -49.54
CA LEU A 374 28.13 1.94 -49.70
C LEU A 374 28.79 1.74 -51.08
N GLU A 375 28.83 0.51 -51.58
CA GLU A 375 29.31 0.21 -52.94
C GLU A 375 28.40 0.84 -54.00
N GLY A 376 27.08 0.88 -53.76
CA GLY A 376 26.12 1.62 -54.59
C GLY A 376 26.42 3.12 -54.65
N TYR A 377 26.62 3.75 -53.49
CA TYR A 377 27.01 5.16 -53.38
C TYR A 377 28.35 5.45 -54.06
N ASN A 378 29.32 4.56 -53.90
CA ASN A 378 30.61 4.66 -54.56
C ASN A 378 30.46 4.58 -56.09
N LYS A 379 29.66 3.64 -56.60
CA LYS A 379 29.36 3.54 -58.05
C LYS A 379 28.65 4.78 -58.59
N GLU A 380 27.70 5.34 -57.84
CA GLU A 380 27.03 6.57 -58.22
C GLU A 380 28.04 7.73 -58.33
N LEU A 381 28.92 7.86 -57.34
CA LEU A 381 29.99 8.84 -57.33
C LEU A 381 30.98 8.65 -58.50
N GLU A 382 31.40 7.40 -58.75
CA GLU A 382 32.25 7.03 -59.89
C GLU A 382 31.57 7.33 -61.25
N GLY A 383 30.24 7.33 -61.30
CA GLY A 383 29.47 7.80 -62.45
C GLY A 383 29.76 9.25 -62.83
N PHE A 384 30.15 10.11 -61.88
CA PHE A 384 30.55 11.50 -62.16
C PHE A 384 31.94 11.60 -62.81
N ARG A 385 32.77 10.55 -62.78
CA ARG A 385 34.07 10.55 -63.50
C ARG A 385 33.94 10.64 -65.01
N LYS A 386 32.78 10.32 -65.58
CA LYS A 386 32.55 10.28 -67.03
C LYS A 386 31.62 11.40 -67.53
N ARG A 387 31.10 12.24 -66.63
CA ARG A 387 30.16 13.32 -67.01
C ARG A 387 30.92 14.55 -67.49
N GLU A 388 30.70 14.94 -68.74
CA GLU A 388 31.36 16.09 -69.38
C GLU A 388 30.36 17.16 -69.87
N VAL A 389 29.06 16.86 -69.93
CA VAL A 389 28.06 17.74 -70.54
C VAL A 389 27.64 18.85 -69.57
N MET A 390 27.62 20.09 -70.08
CA MET A 390 27.51 21.34 -69.31
C MET A 390 26.26 22.16 -69.69
N THR A 391 25.13 21.51 -69.97
CA THR A 391 23.87 22.26 -70.11
C THR A 391 23.37 22.68 -68.72
N THR A 392 22.66 23.82 -68.63
CA THR A 392 22.13 24.33 -67.36
C THR A 392 21.25 23.30 -66.65
N GLU A 393 20.45 22.54 -67.42
CA GLU A 393 19.56 21.49 -66.91
C GLU A 393 20.34 20.27 -66.37
N GLU A 394 21.38 19.81 -67.08
CA GLU A 394 22.21 18.70 -66.59
C GLU A 394 23.05 19.09 -65.38
N MET A 395 23.54 20.34 -65.31
CA MET A 395 24.23 20.85 -64.12
C MET A 395 23.32 20.83 -62.91
N LYS A 396 22.08 21.33 -63.05
CA LYS A 396 21.07 21.29 -62.00
C LYS A 396 20.83 19.86 -61.50
N ASN A 397 20.55 18.94 -62.42
CA ASN A 397 20.33 17.52 -62.11
C ASN A 397 21.54 16.87 -61.42
N ASN A 398 22.77 17.21 -61.85
CA ASN A 398 23.99 16.72 -61.21
C ASN A 398 24.16 17.24 -59.78
N VAL A 399 23.84 18.51 -59.53
CA VAL A 399 23.85 19.10 -58.18
C VAL A 399 22.78 18.45 -57.30
N GLU A 400 21.56 18.26 -57.80
CA GLU A 400 20.47 17.60 -57.07
C GLU A 400 20.85 16.16 -56.67
N LYS A 401 21.43 15.39 -57.60
CA LYS A 401 21.93 14.03 -57.31
C LYS A 401 23.05 14.03 -56.27
N LEU A 402 23.97 14.99 -56.33
CA LEU A 402 25.03 15.09 -55.32
C LEU A 402 24.46 15.47 -53.95
N ASN A 403 23.46 16.36 -53.88
CA ASN A 403 22.78 16.68 -52.62
C ASN A 403 22.02 15.48 -52.05
N GLU A 404 21.34 14.72 -52.90
CA GLU A 404 20.69 13.46 -52.50
C GLU A 404 21.71 12.46 -51.96
N LEU A 405 22.84 12.29 -52.64
CA LEU A 405 23.95 11.48 -52.17
C LEU A 405 24.52 11.99 -50.83
N SER A 406 24.54 13.31 -50.57
CA SER A 406 24.98 13.87 -49.27
C SER A 406 24.05 13.41 -48.16
N LYS A 407 22.74 13.61 -48.34
CA LYS A 407 21.73 13.17 -47.37
C LYS A 407 21.80 11.67 -47.11
N ASN A 408 22.01 10.88 -48.16
CA ASN A 408 22.14 9.43 -48.11
C ASN A 408 23.40 8.97 -47.35
N LEU A 409 24.51 9.71 -47.44
CA LEU A 409 25.75 9.46 -46.70
C LEU A 409 25.65 9.90 -45.23
N ASP A 410 24.98 11.02 -44.95
CA ASP A 410 24.70 11.44 -43.57
C ASP A 410 23.85 10.41 -42.84
N GLN A 411 22.83 9.86 -43.52
CA GLN A 411 22.04 8.77 -42.96
C GLN A 411 22.86 7.47 -42.80
N ALA A 412 23.84 7.23 -43.67
CA ALA A 412 24.75 6.10 -43.53
C ALA A 412 25.71 6.26 -42.33
N LEU A 413 26.11 7.48 -41.96
CA LEU A 413 26.88 7.73 -40.74
C LEU A 413 26.06 7.39 -39.49
N VAL A 414 24.79 7.79 -39.44
CA VAL A 414 23.89 7.43 -38.34
C VAL A 414 23.71 5.92 -38.26
N GLU A 415 23.49 5.27 -39.40
CA GLU A 415 23.35 3.80 -39.48
C GLU A 415 24.62 3.08 -39.00
N PHE A 416 25.81 3.57 -39.39
CA PHE A 416 27.09 3.06 -38.93
C PHE A 416 27.20 3.13 -37.39
N GLU A 417 26.81 4.24 -36.77
CA GLU A 417 26.80 4.35 -35.31
C GLU A 417 25.82 3.37 -34.64
N LEU A 418 24.66 3.14 -35.27
CA LEU A 418 23.67 2.19 -34.76
C LEU A 418 24.18 0.75 -34.84
N ILE A 419 24.81 0.35 -35.95
CA ILE A 419 25.47 -0.95 -36.11
C ILE A 419 26.54 -1.14 -35.02
N ASN A 420 27.43 -0.16 -34.83
CA ASN A 420 28.48 -0.24 -33.80
C ASN A 420 27.90 -0.38 -32.38
N LYS A 421 26.82 0.35 -32.07
CA LYS A 421 26.14 0.24 -30.77
C LYS A 421 25.52 -1.13 -30.58
N GLU A 422 24.98 -1.73 -31.64
CA GLU A 422 24.41 -3.07 -31.61
C GLU A 422 25.49 -4.16 -31.47
N GLU A 423 26.63 -4.01 -32.16
CA GLU A 423 27.81 -4.87 -32.00
C GLU A 423 28.35 -4.83 -30.57
N ASP A 424 28.43 -3.63 -29.97
CA ASP A 424 28.87 -3.42 -28.58
C ASP A 424 27.94 -4.15 -27.59
N LEU A 425 26.62 -4.04 -27.78
CA LEU A 425 25.61 -4.74 -26.96
C LEU A 425 25.72 -6.26 -27.06
N LEU A 426 26.05 -6.79 -28.23
CA LEU A 426 26.22 -8.24 -28.46
C LEU A 426 27.64 -8.73 -28.14
N GLU A 427 28.51 -7.86 -27.63
CA GLU A 427 29.91 -8.13 -27.31
C GLU A 427 30.70 -8.63 -28.54
N LYS A 428 30.40 -8.07 -29.72
CA LYS A 428 31.12 -8.33 -30.98
C LYS A 428 32.19 -7.27 -31.23
N GLU A 429 33.19 -7.63 -32.03
CA GLU A 429 34.18 -6.66 -32.51
C GLU A 429 33.52 -5.64 -33.44
N LYS A 430 33.91 -4.37 -33.32
CA LYS A 430 33.33 -3.26 -34.10
C LYS A 430 33.74 -3.36 -35.56
N SER A 431 32.75 -3.44 -36.45
CA SER A 431 32.98 -3.46 -37.88
C SER A 431 33.52 -2.12 -38.37
N THR A 432 34.46 -2.18 -39.31
CA THR A 432 34.98 -0.98 -39.98
C THR A 432 34.46 -0.91 -41.40
N PHE A 433 34.07 0.28 -41.86
CA PHE A 433 33.61 0.51 -43.23
C PHE A 433 34.46 1.59 -43.91
N PRO A 434 35.71 1.29 -44.30
CA PRO A 434 36.63 2.29 -44.90
C PRO A 434 36.06 2.95 -46.16
N LEU A 435 35.19 2.25 -46.89
CA LEU A 435 34.53 2.76 -48.08
C LEU A 435 33.65 3.99 -47.78
N LEU A 436 32.95 4.03 -46.63
CA LEU A 436 32.13 5.17 -46.24
C LEU A 436 32.97 6.45 -46.14
N GLN A 437 34.10 6.37 -45.44
CA GLN A 437 35.02 7.50 -45.30
C GLN A 437 35.63 7.91 -46.64
N THR A 438 35.95 6.92 -47.48
CA THR A 438 36.49 7.13 -48.82
C THR A 438 35.49 7.89 -49.71
N VAL A 439 34.22 7.47 -49.73
CA VAL A 439 33.16 8.12 -50.53
C VAL A 439 32.89 9.54 -50.01
N LEU A 440 32.80 9.74 -48.69
CA LEU A 440 32.63 11.07 -48.08
C LEU A 440 33.74 12.03 -48.52
N THR A 441 35.01 11.60 -48.46
CA THR A 441 36.15 12.43 -48.86
C THR A 441 36.21 12.66 -50.38
N ASN A 442 36.01 11.61 -51.18
CA ASN A 442 36.12 11.68 -52.63
C ASN A 442 34.98 12.46 -53.27
N LYS A 443 33.82 12.56 -52.62
CA LYS A 443 32.64 13.29 -53.11
C LYS A 443 32.83 14.81 -53.10
N VAL A 444 33.51 15.36 -52.09
CA VAL A 444 33.74 16.81 -51.90
C VAL A 444 34.19 17.54 -53.17
N PRO A 445 35.23 17.11 -53.91
CA PRO A 445 35.68 17.83 -55.11
C PRO A 445 34.66 17.81 -56.25
N TYR A 446 33.81 16.77 -56.38
CA TYR A 446 32.76 16.74 -57.40
C TYR A 446 31.61 17.68 -57.04
N GLU A 447 31.19 17.68 -55.78
CA GLU A 447 30.16 18.59 -55.26
C GLU A 447 30.59 20.04 -55.46
N GLN A 448 31.80 20.40 -55.03
CA GLN A 448 32.34 21.73 -55.25
C GLN A 448 32.38 22.10 -56.74
N LEU A 449 32.76 21.18 -57.62
CA LEU A 449 32.82 21.42 -59.06
C LEU A 449 31.44 21.71 -59.66
N TRP A 450 30.48 20.81 -59.44
CA TRP A 450 29.15 20.89 -60.06
C TRP A 450 28.30 22.02 -59.46
N VAL A 451 28.39 22.24 -58.14
CA VAL A 451 27.74 23.38 -57.48
C VAL A 451 28.31 24.69 -58.02
N THR A 452 29.63 24.85 -58.03
CA THR A 452 30.26 26.09 -58.55
C THR A 452 29.94 26.30 -60.03
N ALA A 453 29.90 25.24 -60.84
CA ALA A 453 29.55 25.33 -62.26
C ALA A 453 28.09 25.77 -62.47
N TYR A 454 27.16 25.19 -61.71
CA TYR A 454 25.74 25.51 -61.78
C TYR A 454 25.45 26.92 -61.27
N GLU A 455 25.97 27.27 -60.10
CA GLU A 455 25.84 28.61 -59.51
C GLU A 455 26.40 29.67 -60.46
N PHE A 456 27.59 29.45 -61.03
CA PHE A 456 28.13 30.37 -62.03
C PHE A 456 27.25 30.44 -63.26
N SER A 457 26.66 29.34 -63.75
CA SER A 457 25.78 29.37 -64.92
C SER A 457 24.53 30.24 -64.71
N ILE A 458 23.87 30.09 -63.56
CA ILE A 458 22.68 30.88 -63.21
C ILE A 458 23.06 32.33 -62.96
N LYS A 459 24.03 32.55 -62.06
CA LYS A 459 24.43 33.90 -61.65
C LYS A 459 25.04 34.67 -62.81
N SER A 460 25.83 34.06 -63.69
CA SER A 460 26.34 34.74 -64.88
C SER A 460 25.24 35.12 -65.85
N GLU A 461 24.20 34.32 -66.02
CA GLU A 461 23.03 34.69 -66.83
C GLU A 461 22.25 35.86 -66.19
N GLU A 462 22.06 35.83 -64.88
CA GLU A 462 21.44 36.90 -64.10
C GLU A 462 22.27 38.20 -64.16
N TRP A 463 23.59 38.15 -63.99
CA TRP A 463 24.46 39.31 -64.09
C TRP A 463 24.55 39.88 -65.50
N MET A 464 24.43 39.01 -66.52
CA MET A 464 24.46 39.42 -67.92
C MET A 464 23.17 40.12 -68.38
N ASN A 465 22.02 39.64 -67.90
CA ASN A 465 20.70 40.03 -68.39
C ASN A 465 19.84 40.78 -67.35
N GLY A 466 20.28 40.83 -66.10
CA GLY A 466 19.61 41.55 -65.02
C GLY A 466 19.81 43.06 -65.10
N PRO A 467 18.91 43.86 -64.49
CA PRO A 467 19.04 45.32 -64.48
C PRO A 467 20.30 45.77 -63.74
N LEU A 468 21.16 46.57 -64.38
CA LEU A 468 22.47 46.97 -63.83
C LEU A 468 22.39 47.71 -62.49
N PHE A 469 21.29 48.40 -62.19
CA PHE A 469 21.11 49.14 -60.94
C PHE A 469 20.86 48.23 -59.72
N LEU A 470 20.51 46.96 -59.94
CA LEU A 470 20.33 45.95 -58.88
C LEU A 470 21.62 45.14 -58.62
N LEU A 471 22.66 45.34 -59.42
CA LEU A 471 23.90 44.57 -59.33
C LEU A 471 24.95 45.32 -58.51
N ASN A 472 25.61 44.61 -57.58
CA ASN A 472 26.77 45.11 -56.86
C ASN A 472 28.07 44.58 -57.49
N ALA A 473 28.86 45.46 -58.11
CA ALA A 473 30.07 45.07 -58.81
C ALA A 473 31.18 44.55 -57.90
N GLU A 474 31.26 44.98 -56.63
CA GLU A 474 32.27 44.51 -55.68
C GLU A 474 31.95 43.09 -55.20
N GLU A 475 30.70 42.84 -54.83
CA GLU A 475 30.21 41.51 -54.45
C GLU A 475 30.36 40.51 -55.61
N ILE A 476 29.98 40.90 -56.83
CA ILE A 476 30.14 40.04 -58.01
C ILE A 476 31.62 39.75 -58.28
N ALA A 477 32.51 40.74 -58.14
CA ALA A 477 33.94 40.54 -58.32
C ALA A 477 34.54 39.60 -57.26
N GLU A 478 34.08 39.68 -56.02
CA GLU A 478 34.46 38.77 -54.94
C GLU A 478 33.96 37.36 -55.19
N GLU A 479 32.68 37.19 -55.52
CA GLU A 479 32.08 35.88 -55.83
C GLU A 479 32.78 35.20 -57.01
N ILE A 480 33.00 35.93 -58.12
CA ILE A 480 33.77 35.45 -59.27
C ILE A 480 35.20 35.08 -58.86
N GLY A 481 35.82 35.86 -57.99
CA GLY A 481 37.14 35.58 -57.43
C GLY A 481 37.17 34.27 -56.65
N ASN A 482 36.18 34.05 -55.78
CA ASN A 482 36.02 32.85 -54.97
C ASN A 482 35.74 31.62 -55.83
N MET A 483 34.76 31.69 -56.75
CA MET A 483 34.47 30.63 -57.71
C MET A 483 35.70 30.27 -58.55
N TRP A 484 36.46 31.26 -59.01
CA TRP A 484 37.68 31.01 -59.77
C TRP A 484 38.75 30.30 -58.94
N ARG A 485 38.97 30.70 -57.67
CA ARG A 485 39.94 30.03 -56.78
C ARG A 485 39.52 28.58 -56.52
N THR A 486 38.23 28.35 -56.26
CA THR A 486 37.66 27.01 -56.06
C THR A 486 37.89 26.13 -57.29
N VAL A 487 37.48 26.59 -58.49
CA VAL A 487 37.64 25.82 -59.73
C VAL A 487 39.13 25.65 -60.08
N TYR A 488 39.97 26.66 -59.86
CA TYR A 488 41.42 26.55 -60.06
C TYR A 488 42.02 25.47 -59.16
N LYS A 489 41.66 25.43 -57.88
CA LYS A 489 42.09 24.36 -56.96
C LYS A 489 41.60 22.99 -57.45
N LEU A 490 40.35 22.90 -57.89
CA LEU A 490 39.77 21.66 -58.43
C LEU A 490 40.48 21.17 -59.69
N THR A 491 40.98 22.06 -60.57
CA THR A 491 41.81 21.63 -61.72
C THR A 491 43.12 20.94 -61.30
N LYS A 492 43.60 21.19 -60.08
CA LYS A 492 44.78 20.51 -59.50
C LYS A 492 44.40 19.25 -58.72
N THR A 493 43.26 19.26 -58.03
CA THR A 493 42.76 18.11 -57.26
C THR A 493 42.26 16.97 -58.17
N LEU A 494 41.62 17.30 -59.30
CA LEU A 494 41.03 16.33 -60.22
C LEU A 494 42.00 15.86 -61.32
N THR A 495 43.32 15.95 -61.09
CA THR A 495 44.34 15.72 -62.13
C THR A 495 44.24 14.33 -62.77
N ASP A 496 43.90 13.32 -61.98
CA ASP A 496 43.79 11.91 -62.40
C ASP A 496 42.42 11.57 -63.01
N MET A 497 41.56 12.58 -63.21
CA MET A 497 40.18 12.42 -63.72
C MET A 497 39.96 13.33 -64.93
N PRO A 498 40.24 12.85 -66.15
CA PRO A 498 40.31 13.69 -67.34
C PRO A 498 39.02 14.48 -67.64
N ALA A 499 37.85 13.85 -67.48
CA ALA A 499 36.55 14.46 -67.76
C ALA A 499 36.18 15.56 -66.74
N PRO A 500 36.13 15.29 -65.42
CA PRO A 500 35.93 16.33 -64.40
C PRO A 500 36.97 17.46 -64.46
N ARG A 501 38.22 17.15 -64.79
CA ARG A 501 39.26 18.16 -64.97
C ARG A 501 38.96 19.08 -66.15
N ARG A 502 38.63 18.52 -67.31
CA ARG A 502 38.23 19.31 -68.49
C ARG A 502 37.02 20.18 -68.18
N LEU A 503 36.06 19.66 -67.42
CA LEU A 503 34.91 20.43 -66.95
C LEU A 503 35.36 21.63 -66.10
N ALA A 504 36.25 21.40 -65.12
CA ALA A 504 36.81 22.45 -64.29
C ALA A 504 37.59 23.49 -65.13
N GLU A 505 38.40 23.05 -66.10
CA GLU A 505 39.10 23.94 -67.04
C GLU A 505 38.13 24.76 -67.91
N ASN A 506 37.02 24.15 -68.35
CA ASN A 506 35.96 24.82 -69.11
C ASN A 506 35.22 25.86 -68.27
N VAL A 507 34.81 25.51 -67.05
CA VAL A 507 34.20 26.46 -66.10
C VAL A 507 35.16 27.60 -65.82
N LYS A 508 36.43 27.30 -65.55
CA LYS A 508 37.48 28.31 -65.33
C LYS A 508 37.60 29.24 -66.53
N SER A 509 37.65 28.73 -67.75
CA SER A 509 37.70 29.54 -68.97
C SER A 509 36.47 30.42 -69.13
N LYS A 510 35.27 29.91 -68.84
CA LYS A 510 34.04 30.70 -68.84
C LYS A 510 34.09 31.82 -67.79
N ILE A 511 34.57 31.52 -66.58
CA ILE A 511 34.79 32.53 -65.53
C ILE A 511 35.83 33.57 -65.98
N ASP A 512 36.94 33.15 -66.59
CA ASP A 512 37.99 34.06 -67.09
C ASP A 512 37.48 34.97 -68.23
N LYS A 513 36.59 34.47 -69.08
CA LYS A 513 35.89 35.30 -70.08
C LYS A 513 34.95 36.29 -69.39
N PHE A 514 34.16 35.83 -68.42
CA PHE A 514 33.24 36.71 -67.68
C PHE A 514 33.99 37.79 -66.88
N LYS A 515 35.18 37.49 -66.33
CA LYS A 515 36.05 38.46 -65.66
C LYS A 515 36.37 39.69 -66.51
N GLN A 516 36.34 39.58 -67.85
CA GLN A 516 36.55 40.72 -68.74
C GLN A 516 35.41 41.73 -68.68
N HIS A 517 34.22 41.33 -68.21
CA HIS A 517 33.07 42.22 -68.00
C HIS A 517 33.14 42.97 -66.66
N ILE A 518 33.95 42.52 -65.69
CA ILE A 518 34.04 43.13 -64.35
C ILE A 518 34.41 44.62 -64.39
N PRO A 519 35.39 45.08 -65.21
CA PRO A 519 35.67 46.51 -65.29
C PRO A 519 34.48 47.33 -65.83
N ILE A 520 33.65 46.77 -66.71
CA ILE A 520 32.42 47.45 -67.18
C ILE A 520 31.39 47.49 -66.06
N LEU A 521 31.19 46.39 -65.33
CA LEU A 521 30.30 46.34 -64.16
C LEU A 521 30.72 47.37 -63.10
N SER A 522 32.00 47.46 -62.77
CA SER A 522 32.54 48.41 -61.79
C SER A 522 32.30 49.88 -62.17
N ILE A 523 32.34 50.22 -63.47
CA ILE A 523 32.05 51.57 -63.95
C ILE A 523 30.53 51.80 -64.04
N SER A 524 29.79 50.81 -64.50
CA SER A 524 28.35 50.92 -64.83
C SER A 524 27.44 50.84 -63.61
N CYS A 525 27.86 50.12 -62.57
CA CYS A 525 27.18 50.01 -61.28
C CYS A 525 27.69 51.02 -60.24
N ASN A 526 28.56 51.97 -60.65
CA ASN A 526 29.05 53.02 -59.76
C ASN A 526 27.90 54.00 -59.41
N PRO A 527 27.59 54.22 -58.10
CA PRO A 527 26.55 55.18 -57.68
C PRO A 527 26.75 56.61 -58.19
N GLY A 528 27.97 56.97 -58.60
CA GLY A 528 28.31 58.25 -59.23
C GLY A 528 27.85 58.41 -60.69
N MET A 529 27.31 57.36 -61.32
CA MET A 529 26.79 57.41 -62.69
C MET A 529 25.49 58.23 -62.77
N LYS A 530 25.53 59.36 -63.48
CA LYS A 530 24.38 60.26 -63.70
C LYS A 530 23.91 60.18 -65.16
N ASP A 531 22.68 60.61 -65.45
CA ASP A 531 22.08 60.55 -66.80
C ASP A 531 22.97 61.13 -67.91
N ARG A 532 23.73 62.19 -67.61
CA ARG A 532 24.71 62.80 -68.52
C ARG A 532 25.83 61.84 -68.97
N HIS A 533 26.22 60.88 -68.14
CA HIS A 533 27.23 59.87 -68.45
C HIS A 533 26.63 58.77 -69.34
N TRP A 534 25.35 58.42 -69.12
CA TRP A 534 24.62 57.46 -69.96
C TRP A 534 24.32 58.01 -71.35
N GLN A 535 24.19 59.33 -71.53
CA GLN A 535 24.06 59.97 -72.84
C GLN A 535 25.32 59.86 -73.72
N GLN A 536 26.48 59.52 -73.14
CA GLN A 536 27.74 59.28 -73.87
C GLN A 536 27.86 57.84 -74.38
N VAL A 537 26.93 56.96 -73.98
CA VAL A 537 26.81 55.60 -74.49
C VAL A 537 26.16 55.67 -75.89
N PRO A 538 26.68 54.96 -76.90
CA PRO A 538 26.15 55.02 -78.26
C PRO A 538 24.68 54.59 -78.33
N VAL A 539 23.90 55.25 -79.20
CA VAL A 539 22.45 54.98 -79.44
C VAL A 539 22.15 53.50 -79.68
N THR A 540 23.09 52.75 -80.27
CA THR A 540 22.99 51.30 -80.53
C THR A 540 22.99 50.42 -79.27
N ALA A 541 23.27 50.97 -78.09
CA ALA A 541 23.23 50.28 -76.80
C ALA A 541 21.95 50.60 -75.99
N HIS A 542 21.02 51.39 -76.53
CA HIS A 542 19.74 51.67 -75.87
C HIS A 542 18.68 50.64 -76.31
N PRO A 543 17.88 50.09 -75.38
CA PRO A 543 16.83 49.14 -75.73
C PRO A 543 15.74 49.80 -76.61
N PRO A 544 15.05 49.06 -77.50
CA PRO A 544 14.17 49.63 -78.53
C PRO A 544 12.86 50.26 -78.04
N THR A 545 12.60 50.39 -76.73
CA THR A 545 11.28 50.83 -76.23
C THR A 545 11.36 51.76 -75.02
N SER A 546 10.78 52.96 -75.23
CA SER A 546 10.31 54.00 -74.29
C SER A 546 11.25 55.19 -73.98
N PRO A 547 10.79 56.46 -74.13
CA PRO A 547 11.60 57.67 -73.98
C PRO A 547 11.67 58.22 -72.54
N ALA A 548 11.42 57.40 -71.52
CA ALA A 548 11.51 57.83 -70.12
C ALA A 548 12.51 56.93 -69.37
N GLN A 549 13.63 57.54 -68.94
CA GLN A 549 14.75 56.96 -68.18
C GLN A 549 15.64 55.94 -68.94
N PRO A 550 16.70 56.42 -69.63
CA PRO A 550 17.65 55.54 -70.34
C PRO A 550 18.52 54.67 -69.42
N SER A 551 18.51 54.88 -68.10
CA SER A 551 19.37 54.16 -67.13
C SER A 551 18.75 52.89 -66.54
N ALA A 552 17.41 52.78 -66.48
CA ALA A 552 16.74 51.73 -65.71
C ALA A 552 16.68 50.34 -66.40
N ALA A 553 16.91 50.27 -67.71
CA ALA A 553 16.76 49.04 -68.50
C ALA A 553 18.06 48.57 -69.17
N LEU A 554 19.20 49.15 -68.82
CA LEU A 554 20.48 48.72 -69.36
C LEU A 554 20.93 47.42 -68.67
N ILE A 555 21.39 46.48 -69.50
CA ILE A 555 21.90 45.16 -69.08
C ILE A 555 23.34 45.01 -69.58
N LEU A 556 24.15 44.23 -68.86
CA LEU A 556 25.58 44.11 -69.11
C LEU A 556 25.91 43.59 -70.52
N VAL A 557 25.10 42.67 -71.05
CA VAL A 557 25.24 42.13 -72.43
C VAL A 557 25.22 43.24 -73.48
N VAL A 558 24.34 44.23 -73.31
CA VAL A 558 24.17 45.32 -74.29
C VAL A 558 25.35 46.27 -74.21
N LEU A 559 25.80 46.62 -73.00
CA LEU A 559 26.99 47.45 -72.78
C LEU A 559 28.27 46.80 -73.31
N TRP A 560 28.41 45.48 -73.15
CA TRP A 560 29.54 44.73 -73.68
C TRP A 560 29.57 44.71 -75.21
N LYS A 561 28.43 44.39 -75.86
CA LYS A 561 28.32 44.37 -77.33
C LYS A 561 28.56 45.74 -77.97
N ALA A 562 28.24 46.82 -77.26
CA ALA A 562 28.51 48.18 -77.68
C ALA A 562 29.99 48.61 -77.58
N GLY A 563 30.88 47.72 -77.07
CA GLY A 563 32.33 47.96 -77.04
C GLY A 563 32.75 49.08 -76.10
N ILE A 564 31.96 49.35 -75.06
CA ILE A 564 32.10 50.52 -74.19
C ILE A 564 33.46 50.57 -73.48
N ILE A 565 34.05 49.41 -73.17
CA ILE A 565 35.35 49.30 -72.50
C ILE A 565 36.53 49.83 -73.34
N ASN A 566 36.38 49.88 -74.67
CA ASN A 566 37.42 50.35 -75.59
C ASN A 566 37.29 51.85 -75.92
N ARG A 567 36.35 52.56 -75.27
CA ARG A 567 36.13 53.99 -75.49
C ARG A 567 36.86 54.82 -74.42
N PRO A 568 37.76 55.73 -74.80
CA PRO A 568 38.51 56.58 -73.87
C PRO A 568 37.62 57.41 -72.93
N SER A 569 36.46 57.86 -73.41
CA SER A 569 35.49 58.67 -72.66
C SER A 569 34.78 57.91 -71.53
N PHE A 570 34.69 56.58 -71.63
CA PHE A 570 34.06 55.76 -70.59
C PHE A 570 35.10 55.26 -69.58
N LEU A 571 36.36 55.11 -70.02
CA LEU A 571 37.49 54.78 -69.17
C LEU A 571 37.89 55.93 -68.22
N SER A 572 37.66 57.20 -68.60
CA SER A 572 37.92 58.36 -67.73
C SER A 572 37.01 58.40 -66.50
N LEU A 573 35.81 57.81 -66.56
CA LEU A 573 34.88 57.68 -65.43
C LEU A 573 35.40 56.73 -64.34
N LYS A 574 36.38 55.88 -64.65
CA LYS A 574 37.08 55.02 -63.68
C LYS A 574 38.02 55.81 -62.76
N GLY A 575 38.38 57.04 -63.13
CA GLY A 575 39.30 57.92 -62.41
C GLY A 575 38.66 59.15 -61.76
N GLU A 576 37.35 59.38 -61.94
CA GLU A 576 36.62 60.46 -61.24
C GLU A 576 36.11 60.05 -59.84
N SER A 577 36.43 58.82 -59.41
CA SER A 577 36.16 58.32 -58.07
C SER A 577 37.35 58.59 -57.13
N THR A 578 37.38 59.81 -56.59
CA THR A 578 37.83 60.06 -55.22
C THR A 578 36.75 60.83 -54.49
#